data_AF-A0AB74EYY3-F1
#
_entry.id   AF-A0AB74EYY3-F1
#
_cell.length_a   1.000
_cell.length_b   1.000
_cell.length_c   1.000
_cell.angle_alpha   90.00
_cell.angle_beta   90.00
_cell.angle_gamma   90.00
#
_symmetry.space_group_name_H-M   'P 1'
#
loop_
_entity.id
_entity.type
_entity.pdbx_description
1 polymer ?
#
loop_
_entity_poly.entity_id
_entity_poly.type
_entity_poly.pdbx_seq_one_letter_code
_entity_poly.pdbx_strand_id
1 'polypeptide(L)'
;MEHFRLIVEIAIGITALVAFGKLVLQPVRVQAQRVAVIEEGIQSMLHDRIYQACTFYIKRSWVTVSDLKNLEHMFEPYEDMGGNGTAKELYERVKDLPIREE
;
A
#
# COMPACT_ATOMS: atom_id res chain seq x y z
N MET A 1 -3.84 8.11 57.62
CA MET A 1 -2.50 7.73 57.12
C MET A 1 -2.57 6.58 56.12
N GLU A 2 -3.31 5.49 56.37
CA GLU A 2 -3.35 4.33 55.46
C GLU A 2 -4.01 4.58 54.10
N HIS A 3 -5.13 5.31 54.03
CA HIS A 3 -5.79 5.64 52.76
C HIS A 3 -4.90 6.44 51.81
N PHE A 4 -4.06 7.33 52.34
CA PHE A 4 -3.13 8.12 51.55
C PHE A 4 -2.04 7.24 50.90
N ARG A 5 -1.51 6.27 51.65
CA ARG A 5 -0.50 5.31 51.14
C ARG A 5 -1.07 4.44 50.02
N LEU A 6 -2.30 3.94 50.17
CA LEU A 6 -2.96 3.13 49.15
C LEU A 6 -3.13 3.89 47.82
N ILE A 7 -3.51 5.18 47.89
CA ILE A 7 -3.65 6.03 46.71
C ILE A 7 -2.31 6.18 45.97
N VAL A 8 -1.21 6.36 46.70
CA VAL A 8 0.13 6.49 46.12
C VAL A 8 0.57 5.19 45.42
N GLU A 9 0.34 4.03 46.04
CA GLU A 9 0.70 2.72 45.45
C GLU A 9 -0.07 2.45 44.14
N ILE A 10 -1.38 2.77 44.11
CA ILE A 10 -2.19 2.66 42.90
C ILE A 10 -1.70 3.62 41.80
N ALA A 11 -1.36 4.86 42.15
CA ALA A 11 -0.86 5.85 41.19
C ALA A 11 0.46 5.41 40.54
N ILE A 12 1.37 4.78 41.31
CA ILE A 12 2.61 4.19 40.78
C ILE A 12 2.30 3.04 39.82
N GLY A 13 1.35 2.16 40.18
CA GLY A 13 0.91 1.06 39.31
C GLY A 13 0.35 1.56 37.98
N ILE A 14 -0.50 2.58 37.99
CA ILE A 14 -1.09 3.18 36.78
C ILE A 14 -0.01 3.82 35.90
N THR A 15 0.92 4.58 36.50
CA THR A 15 2.00 5.21 35.73
C THR A 15 2.94 4.18 35.10
N ALA A 16 3.27 3.10 35.82
CA ALA A 16 4.04 1.98 35.29
C ALA A 16 3.32 1.27 34.14
N LEU A 17 2.00 1.04 34.27
CA LEU A 17 1.17 0.45 33.21
C LEU A 17 1.13 1.31 31.94
N VAL A 18 0.98 2.63 32.08
CA VAL A 18 0.99 3.56 30.94
C VAL A 18 2.37 3.60 30.28
N ALA A 19 3.46 3.62 31.08
CA ALA A 19 4.82 3.60 30.56
C ALA A 19 5.12 2.29 29.80
N PHE A 20 4.72 1.16 30.36
CA PHE A 20 4.84 -0.15 29.72
C PHE A 20 4.00 -0.23 28.42
N GLY A 21 2.76 0.26 28.46
CA GLY A 21 1.91 0.34 27.28
C GLY A 21 2.53 1.17 26.16
N LYS A 22 3.16 2.31 26.49
CA LYS A 22 3.90 3.11 25.49
C LYS A 22 5.10 2.36 24.93
N LEU A 23 5.89 1.68 25.77
CA LEU A 23 7.05 0.90 25.34
C LEU A 23 6.67 -0.16 24.28
N VAL A 24 5.52 -0.79 24.43
CA VAL A 24 5.02 -1.81 23.49
C VAL A 24 4.34 -1.19 22.27
N LEU A 25 3.49 -0.18 22.45
CA LEU A 25 2.68 0.38 21.36
C LEU A 25 3.45 1.33 20.44
N GLN A 26 4.43 2.09 20.95
CA GLN A 26 5.20 3.04 20.14
C GLN A 26 5.96 2.36 18.99
N PRO A 27 6.77 1.31 19.19
CA PRO A 27 7.48 0.67 18.08
C PRO A 27 6.51 0.06 17.06
N VAL A 28 5.38 -0.51 17.50
CA VAL A 28 4.35 -1.03 16.59
C VAL A 28 3.76 0.09 15.72
N ARG A 29 3.45 1.25 16.30
CA ARG A 29 2.96 2.41 15.54
C ARG A 29 3.99 2.94 14.55
N VAL A 30 5.26 3.03 14.96
CA VAL A 30 6.35 3.47 14.07
C VAL A 30 6.54 2.48 12.91
N GLN A 31 6.46 1.17 13.17
CA GLN A 31 6.53 0.15 12.14
C GLN A 31 5.31 0.22 11.20
N ALA A 32 4.11 0.41 11.72
CA ALA A 32 2.90 0.57 10.91
C ALA A 32 3.00 1.80 9.99
N GLN A 33 3.51 2.94 10.49
CA GLN A 33 3.76 4.13 9.66
C GLN A 33 4.80 3.87 8.57
N ARG A 34 5.88 3.13 8.88
CA ARG A 34 6.89 2.76 7.88
C ARG A 34 6.31 1.85 6.80
N VAL A 35 5.49 0.88 7.18
CA VAL A 35 4.80 -0.01 6.23
C VAL A 35 3.89 0.79 5.31
N ALA A 36 3.10 1.73 5.86
CA ALA A 36 2.22 2.59 5.06
C ALA A 36 3.01 3.42 4.02
N VAL A 37 4.16 4.00 4.40
CA VAL A 37 5.02 4.75 3.45
C VAL A 37 5.62 3.83 2.38
N ILE A 38 5.99 2.59 2.75
CA ILE A 38 6.48 1.61 1.78
C ILE A 38 5.38 1.21 0.80
N GLU A 39 4.18 0.97 1.29
CA GLU A 39 3.00 0.62 0.48
C GLU A 39 2.69 1.74 -0.53
N GLU A 40 2.68 3.00 -0.10
CA GLU A 40 2.53 4.18 -0.97
C GLU A 40 3.64 4.27 -2.02
N GLY A 41 4.88 3.95 -1.63
CA GLY A 41 6.02 3.89 -2.55
C GLY A 41 5.86 2.80 -3.61
N ILE A 42 5.44 1.59 -3.22
CA ILE A 42 5.17 0.48 -4.13
C ILE A 42 4.02 0.84 -5.08
N GLN A 43 2.93 1.39 -4.57
CA GLN A 43 1.80 1.85 -5.37
C GLN A 43 2.24 2.88 -6.42
N SER A 44 3.11 3.83 -6.04
CA SER A 44 3.65 4.84 -6.95
C SER A 44 4.54 4.24 -8.04
N MET A 45 5.36 3.23 -7.70
CA MET A 45 6.18 2.50 -8.67
C MET A 45 5.34 1.67 -9.64
N LEU A 46 4.31 0.98 -9.14
CA LEU A 46 3.36 0.25 -9.98
C LEU A 46 2.64 1.20 -10.94
N HIS A 47 2.16 2.36 -10.44
CA HIS A 47 1.55 3.39 -11.28
C HIS A 47 2.47 3.80 -12.43
N ASP A 48 3.72 4.18 -12.14
CA ASP A 48 4.68 4.57 -13.18
C ASP A 48 4.91 3.43 -14.19
N ARG A 49 5.08 2.20 -13.71
CA ARG A 49 5.33 1.05 -14.58
C ARG A 49 4.14 0.70 -15.46
N ILE A 50 2.93 0.70 -14.91
CA ILE A 50 1.67 0.50 -15.65
C ILE A 50 1.50 1.61 -16.68
N TYR A 51 1.70 2.87 -16.29
CA TYR A 51 1.59 4.01 -17.19
C TYR A 51 2.53 3.89 -18.39
N GLN A 52 3.80 3.53 -18.16
CA GLN A 52 4.78 3.31 -19.22
C GLN A 52 4.38 2.16 -20.16
N ALA A 53 3.98 1.01 -19.59
CA ALA A 53 3.56 -0.16 -20.35
C ALA A 53 2.33 0.16 -21.21
N CYS A 54 1.28 0.74 -20.61
CA CYS A 54 0.09 1.13 -21.34
C CYS A 54 0.39 2.14 -22.45
N THR A 55 1.19 3.16 -22.16
CA THR A 55 1.60 4.15 -23.17
C THR A 55 2.32 3.49 -24.34
N PHE A 56 3.22 2.55 -24.05
CA PHE A 56 3.93 1.79 -25.09
C PHE A 56 2.98 0.96 -25.95
N TYR A 57 2.08 0.18 -25.32
CA TYR A 57 1.12 -0.68 -26.03
C TYR A 57 0.12 0.12 -26.85
N ILE A 58 -0.43 1.21 -26.30
CA ILE A 58 -1.34 2.11 -27.01
C ILE A 58 -0.65 2.71 -28.24
N LYS A 59 0.59 3.18 -28.10
CA LYS A 59 1.38 3.72 -29.21
C LYS A 59 1.68 2.66 -30.28
N ARG A 60 1.90 1.41 -29.86
CA ARG A 60 2.12 0.26 -30.74
C ARG A 60 0.82 -0.22 -31.42
N SER A 61 -0.33 0.08 -30.83
CA SER A 61 -1.68 -0.24 -31.30
C SER A 61 -2.01 -1.74 -31.37
N TRP A 62 -1.29 -2.57 -30.63
CA TRP A 62 -1.58 -3.99 -30.43
C TRP A 62 -0.83 -4.52 -29.20
N VAL A 63 -1.28 -5.68 -28.70
CA VAL A 63 -0.67 -6.39 -27.55
C VAL A 63 -0.61 -7.90 -27.81
N THR A 64 0.26 -8.60 -27.08
CA THR A 64 0.19 -10.07 -26.99
C THR A 64 -0.62 -10.51 -25.77
N VAL A 65 -0.95 -11.79 -25.70
CA VAL A 65 -1.54 -12.39 -24.49
C VAL A 65 -0.61 -12.26 -23.28
N SER A 66 0.70 -12.41 -23.50
CA SER A 66 1.72 -12.27 -22.46
C SER A 66 1.83 -10.82 -21.95
N ASP A 67 1.73 -9.83 -22.85
CA ASP A 67 1.70 -8.41 -22.49
C ASP A 67 0.52 -8.10 -21.56
N LEU A 68 -0.68 -8.56 -21.92
CA LEU A 68 -1.89 -8.36 -21.11
C LEU A 68 -1.78 -9.02 -19.73
N LYS A 69 -1.33 -10.28 -19.66
CA LYS A 69 -1.14 -10.98 -18.38
C LYS A 69 -0.12 -10.30 -17.48
N ASN A 70 0.99 -9.84 -18.05
CA ASN A 70 2.00 -9.11 -17.28
C ASN A 70 1.45 -7.77 -16.78
N LEU A 71 0.67 -7.08 -17.61
CA LEU A 71 0.03 -5.82 -17.21
C LEU A 71 -1.03 -6.03 -16.12
N GLU A 72 -1.87 -7.06 -16.24
CA GLU A 72 -2.85 -7.46 -15.24
C GLU A 72 -2.19 -7.79 -13.89
N HIS A 73 -1.09 -8.54 -13.90
CA HIS A 73 -0.34 -8.88 -12.69
C HIS A 73 0.20 -7.65 -11.94
N MET A 74 0.50 -6.56 -12.64
CA MET A 74 0.89 -5.29 -12.00
C MET A 74 -0.34 -4.45 -11.61
N PHE A 75 -1.42 -4.51 -12.39
CA PHE A 75 -2.60 -3.69 -12.22
C PHE A 75 -3.47 -4.14 -11.04
N GLU A 76 -3.66 -5.44 -10.83
CA GLU A 76 -4.44 -5.99 -9.71
C GLU A 76 -3.96 -5.45 -8.34
N PRO A 77 -2.69 -5.63 -7.92
CA PRO A 77 -2.24 -5.12 -6.63
C PRO A 77 -2.24 -3.59 -6.57
N TYR A 78 -2.09 -2.91 -7.71
CA TYR A 78 -2.19 -1.46 -7.78
C TYR A 78 -3.62 -0.97 -7.49
N GLU A 79 -4.63 -1.63 -8.07
CA GLU A 79 -6.04 -1.32 -7.83
C GLU A 79 -6.43 -1.63 -6.38
N ASP A 80 -5.98 -2.77 -5.84
CA ASP A 80 -6.23 -3.17 -4.44
C ASP A 80 -5.68 -2.16 -3.42
N MET A 81 -4.54 -1.53 -3.71
CA MET A 81 -3.97 -0.45 -2.88
C MET A 81 -4.70 0.91 -3.06
N GLY A 82 -5.83 0.95 -3.75
CA GLY A 82 -6.62 2.16 -3.98
C GLY A 82 -6.09 3.01 -5.14
N GLY A 83 -5.63 2.34 -6.21
CA GLY A 83 -5.10 2.96 -7.42
C GLY A 83 -5.94 4.12 -7.99
N ASN A 84 -5.28 5.03 -8.71
CA ASN A 84 -5.91 6.19 -9.33
C ASN A 84 -6.67 5.83 -10.62
N GLY A 85 -7.64 6.68 -10.97
CA GLY A 85 -8.48 6.48 -12.16
C GLY A 85 -7.72 6.56 -13.50
N THR A 86 -6.58 7.27 -13.55
CA THR A 86 -5.81 7.46 -14.79
C THR A 86 -5.17 6.16 -15.26
N ALA A 87 -4.50 5.42 -14.37
CA ALA A 87 -3.89 4.14 -14.73
C ALA A 87 -4.95 3.10 -15.11
N LYS A 88 -6.12 3.11 -14.44
CA LYS A 88 -7.27 2.27 -14.78
C LYS A 88 -7.80 2.56 -16.18
N GLU A 89 -7.98 3.82 -16.54
CA GLU A 89 -8.42 4.20 -17.88
C GLU A 89 -7.44 3.72 -18.96
N LEU A 90 -6.13 3.89 -18.74
CA LEU A 90 -5.11 3.41 -19.67
C LEU A 90 -5.10 1.88 -19.77
N TYR A 91 -5.27 1.18 -18.65
CA TYR A 91 -5.35 -0.28 -18.62
C TYR A 91 -6.52 -0.81 -19.45
N GLU A 92 -7.72 -0.25 -19.30
CA GLU A 92 -8.88 -0.63 -20.11
C GLU A 92 -8.67 -0.35 -21.60
N ARG A 93 -8.06 0.80 -21.96
CA ARG A 93 -7.71 1.08 -23.36
C ARG A 93 -6.74 0.06 -23.95
N VAL A 94 -5.82 -0.49 -23.16
CA VAL A 94 -4.91 -1.54 -23.61
C VAL A 94 -5.65 -2.86 -23.84
N LYS A 95 -6.62 -3.20 -22.98
CA LYS A 95 -7.45 -4.41 -23.14
C LYS A 95 -8.28 -4.41 -24.42
N ASP A 96 -8.63 -3.22 -24.92
CA ASP A 96 -9.36 -3.06 -26.18
C ASP A 96 -8.45 -3.15 -27.43
N LEU A 97 -7.12 -3.27 -27.27
CA LEU A 97 -6.20 -3.38 -28.40
C LEU A 97 -6.27 -4.76 -29.07
N PRO A 98 -6.03 -4.84 -30.40
CA PRO A 98 -5.93 -6.11 -31.10
C PRO A 98 -4.84 -7.01 -30.51
N ILE A 99 -5.18 -8.27 -30.28
CA ILE A 99 -4.23 -9.29 -29.83
C ILE A 99 -3.49 -9.87 -31.04
N ARG A 100 -2.16 -9.97 -30.93
CA ARG A 100 -1.30 -10.65 -31.90
C ARG A 100 -0.50 -11.77 -31.23
N GLU A 101 -0.13 -12.76 -32.02
CA GLU A 101 0.86 -13.77 -31.62
C GLU A 101 2.26 -13.12 -31.52
N GLU A 102 3.11 -13.71 -30.67
CA GLU A 102 4.49 -13.25 -30.43
C GLU A 102 5.40 -13.39 -31.66
#